data_AF-A0A9P7JSG0-F1
#
_entry.id   AF-A0A9P7JSG0-F1
#
_cell.length_a   1.000
_cell.length_b   1.000
_cell.length_c   1.000
_cell.angle_alpha   90.00
_cell.angle_beta   90.00
_cell.angle_gamma   90.00
#
_symmetry.space_group_name_H-M   'P 1'
#
loop_
_entity.id
_entity.type
_entity.pdbx_description
1 polymer ?
#
loop_
_entity_poly.entity_id
_entity_poly.type
_entity_poly.pdbx_seq_one_letter_code
_entity_poly.pdbx_strand_id
1 'polypeptide(L)'
;QFAEYINSYGPIILLRVGHSKVKVITGRHQVRQNRRGGLPANRPRMVAAGEILSCGLRITLALTGEHFWRLGKLAVHTHFWGKVVDSYAPIQTDTTRDVILDILENHQGHQAAANRYAASVILRVTYRKSTPTT
;
A
#
# COMPACT_ATOMS: atom_id res chain seq x y z
N GLN A 1 -11.52 -20.22 -6.50
CA GLN A 1 -12.66 -19.27 -6.56
C GLN A 1 -12.54 -18.21 -7.65
N PHE A 2 -11.84 -17.07 -7.50
CA PHE A 2 -11.83 -16.03 -8.57
C PHE A 2 -11.21 -16.51 -9.90
N ALA A 3 -10.20 -17.38 -9.83
CA ALA A 3 -9.61 -17.99 -11.02
C ALA A 3 -10.59 -18.92 -11.77
N GLU A 4 -11.44 -19.67 -11.06
CA GLU A 4 -12.49 -20.49 -11.67
C GLU A 4 -13.50 -19.62 -12.40
N TYR A 5 -13.94 -18.51 -11.80
CA TYR A 5 -14.90 -17.60 -12.44
C TYR A 5 -14.36 -17.03 -13.75
N ILE A 6 -13.07 -16.68 -13.81
CA ILE A 6 -12.42 -16.19 -15.05
C ILE A 6 -12.44 -17.26 -16.14
N ASN A 7 -12.25 -18.53 -15.78
CA ASN A 7 -12.29 -19.63 -16.73
C ASN A 7 -13.72 -19.89 -17.25
N SER A 8 -14.74 -19.74 -16.39
CA SER A 8 -16.13 -20.04 -16.74
C SER A 8 -16.87 -18.90 -17.45
N TYR A 9 -16.63 -17.65 -17.05
CA TYR A 9 -17.39 -16.47 -17.52
C TYR A 9 -16.57 -15.54 -18.43
N GLY A 10 -15.29 -15.84 -18.62
CA GLY A 10 -14.40 -15.07 -19.48
C GLY A 10 -13.57 -14.00 -18.74
N PRO A 11 -12.79 -13.22 -19.50
CA PRO A 11 -11.70 -12.41 -18.94
C PRO A 11 -12.16 -11.16 -18.17
N ILE A 12 -13.41 -10.72 -18.29
CA ILE A 12 -13.95 -9.56 -17.59
C ILE A 12 -15.30 -9.96 -16.97
N ILE A 13 -15.39 -9.88 -15.64
CA ILE A 13 -16.58 -10.28 -14.88
C ILE A 13 -17.04 -9.10 -14.03
N LEU A 14 -18.33 -8.82 -14.09
CA LEU A 14 -18.99 -7.83 -13.25
C LEU A 14 -19.66 -8.55 -12.08
N LEU A 15 -19.10 -8.39 -10.88
CA LEU A 15 -19.66 -8.95 -9.66
C LEU A 15 -20.35 -7.85 -8.84
N ARG A 16 -21.64 -8.00 -8.58
CA ARG A 16 -22.33 -7.14 -7.61
C ARG A 16 -22.01 -7.64 -6.20
N VAL A 17 -21.36 -6.78 -5.41
CA VAL A 17 -21.01 -7.06 -4.01
C VAL A 17 -21.81 -6.13 -3.11
N GLY A 18 -22.73 -6.69 -2.34
CA GLY A 18 -23.67 -5.92 -1.49
C GLY A 18 -24.68 -5.11 -2.30
N HIS A 19 -25.14 -3.99 -1.74
CA HIS A 19 -26.27 -3.24 -2.32
C HIS A 19 -25.96 -2.51 -3.64
N SER A 20 -24.77 -1.93 -3.80
CA SER A 20 -24.50 -1.02 -4.94
C SER A 20 -23.08 -1.06 -5.51
N LYS A 21 -22.20 -1.97 -5.05
CA LYS A 21 -20.82 -2.00 -5.52
C LYS A 21 -20.67 -3.02 -6.63
N VAL A 22 -20.37 -2.56 -7.83
CA VAL A 22 -19.98 -3.42 -8.95
C VAL A 22 -18.46 -3.54 -8.94
N LYS A 23 -17.95 -4.74 -8.68
CA LYS A 23 -16.54 -5.07 -8.77
C LYS A 23 -16.26 -5.67 -10.13
N VAL A 24 -15.36 -5.04 -10.87
CA VAL A 24 -14.84 -5.61 -12.11
C VAL A 24 -13.67 -6.52 -11.75
N ILE A 25 -13.78 -7.80 -12.07
CA ILE A 25 -12.69 -8.77 -11.97
C ILE A 25 -12.17 -8.96 -13.38
N THR A 26 -10.91 -8.60 -13.60
CA THR A 26 -10.24 -8.84 -14.87
C THR A 26 -9.23 -9.97 -14.70
N GLY A 27 -9.29 -10.96 -15.59
CA GLY A 27 -8.35 -12.07 -15.64
C GLY A 27 -6.96 -11.66 -16.14
N ARG A 28 -6.15 -12.64 -16.56
CA ARG A 28 -4.76 -12.45 -17.05
C ARG A 28 -4.65 -11.60 -18.33
N HIS A 29 -5.76 -11.10 -18.86
CA HIS A 29 -5.75 -10.22 -20.02
C HIS A 29 -5.13 -8.88 -19.63
N GLN A 30 -4.07 -8.47 -20.33
CA GLN A 30 -3.30 -7.26 -20.06
C GLN A 30 -4.20 -6.03 -19.89
N VAL A 31 -4.46 -5.70 -18.63
CA VAL A 31 -5.04 -4.42 -18.27
C VAL A 31 -3.92 -3.39 -18.38
N ARG A 32 -3.69 -2.93 -19.61
CA ARG A 32 -2.87 -1.76 -19.90
C ARG A 32 -3.57 -0.47 -19.44
N GLN A 33 -4.26 -0.49 -18.29
CA GLN A 33 -4.96 0.67 -17.74
C GLN A 33 -4.02 1.75 -17.23
N ASN A 34 -2.73 1.44 -17.08
CA ASN A 34 -1.71 2.44 -16.80
C ASN A 34 -1.46 3.41 -17.98
N ARG A 35 -2.11 3.22 -19.14
CA ARG A 35 -1.97 4.11 -20.33
C ARG A 35 -3.08 5.14 -20.53
N ARG A 36 -4.15 5.15 -19.74
CA ARG A 36 -5.17 6.22 -19.84
C ARG A 36 -4.77 7.38 -18.93
N GLY A 37 -3.75 8.15 -19.33
CA GLY A 37 -3.23 9.30 -18.59
C GLY A 37 -4.16 10.51 -18.46
N GLY A 38 -5.46 10.38 -18.77
CA GLY A 38 -6.41 11.51 -18.81
C GLY A 38 -7.81 11.23 -18.26
N LEU A 39 -8.14 9.99 -17.87
CA LEU A 39 -9.38 9.75 -17.10
C LEU A 39 -9.01 9.70 -15.62
N PRO A 40 -9.71 10.41 -14.72
CA PRO A 40 -9.43 10.30 -13.30
C PRO A 40 -9.64 8.84 -12.90
N ALA A 41 -8.55 8.15 -12.57
CA ALA A 41 -8.56 6.81 -12.01
C ALA A 41 -9.09 6.86 -10.57
N ASN A 42 -10.28 7.44 -10.40
CA ASN A 42 -10.84 7.73 -9.11
C ASN A 42 -11.24 6.42 -8.43
N ARG A 43 -10.91 6.30 -7.15
CA ARG A 43 -11.30 5.14 -6.35
C ARG A 43 -12.77 5.30 -5.93
N PRO A 44 -13.53 4.21 -5.76
CA PRO A 44 -14.87 4.31 -5.19
C PRO A 44 -14.83 4.97 -3.81
N ARG A 45 -15.73 5.91 -3.52
CA ARG A 45 -15.82 6.60 -2.22
C ARG A 45 -16.06 5.58 -1.11
N MET A 46 -15.15 5.54 -0.14
CA MET A 46 -15.25 4.66 1.02
C MET A 46 -15.56 5.48 2.27
N VAL A 47 -16.84 5.72 2.57
CA VAL A 47 -17.27 6.57 3.70
C VAL A 47 -16.73 6.05 5.03
N ALA A 48 -16.93 4.77 5.34
CA ALA A 48 -16.46 4.20 6.61
C ALA A 48 -14.93 4.27 6.77
N ALA A 49 -14.17 3.82 5.77
CA ALA A 49 -12.72 3.70 5.89
C ALA A 49 -11.95 5.00 5.61
N GLY A 50 -12.49 5.85 4.74
CA GLY A 50 -11.85 7.10 4.30
C GLY A 50 -12.28 8.29 5.14
N GLU A 51 -13.59 8.47 5.37
CA GLU A 51 -14.12 9.66 6.05
C GLU A 51 -14.25 9.45 7.56
N ILE A 52 -14.87 8.36 7.99
CA ILE A 52 -15.16 8.15 9.42
C ILE A 52 -13.88 7.77 10.18
N LEU A 53 -13.16 6.74 9.72
CA LEU A 53 -11.98 6.23 10.44
C LEU A 53 -10.72 7.09 10.28
N SER A 54 -10.69 8.01 9.32
CA SER A 54 -9.46 8.70 8.95
C SER A 54 -9.64 10.16 8.57
N CYS A 55 -10.85 10.70 8.68
CA CYS A 55 -11.16 12.11 8.40
C CYS A 55 -10.61 12.58 7.04
N GLY A 56 -10.58 11.70 6.04
CA GLY A 56 -10.06 11.99 4.71
C GLY A 56 -8.53 12.04 4.58
N LEU A 57 -7.76 11.67 5.61
CA LEU A 57 -6.29 11.77 5.61
C LEU A 57 -5.58 10.55 4.96
N ARG A 58 -6.31 9.48 4.67
CA ARG A 58 -5.75 8.28 4.02
C ARG A 58 -5.54 8.51 2.53
N ILE A 59 -4.30 8.77 2.13
CA ILE A 59 -3.89 9.01 0.74
C ILE A 59 -4.35 7.91 -0.21
N THR A 60 -4.24 6.64 0.20
CA THR A 60 -4.64 5.48 -0.61
C THR A 60 -6.15 5.42 -0.89
N LEU A 61 -6.96 6.05 -0.02
CA LEU A 61 -8.42 6.09 -0.13
C LEU A 61 -8.93 7.47 -0.59
N ALA A 62 -8.04 8.46 -0.70
CA ALA A 62 -8.41 9.81 -1.11
C ALA A 62 -8.80 9.82 -2.59
N LEU A 63 -9.89 10.54 -2.88
CA LEU A 63 -10.37 10.73 -4.23
C LEU A 63 -9.40 11.62 -5.02
N THR A 64 -9.28 11.36 -6.33
CA THR A 64 -8.44 12.18 -7.21
C THR A 64 -8.91 13.63 -7.19
N GLY A 65 -8.00 14.55 -6.85
CA GLY A 65 -8.29 15.97 -6.72
C GLY A 65 -7.16 16.70 -6.01
N GLU A 66 -7.33 17.99 -5.74
CA GLU A 66 -6.30 18.80 -5.07
C GLU A 66 -5.88 18.22 -3.72
N HIS A 67 -6.84 17.69 -2.95
CA HIS A 67 -6.55 17.06 -1.65
C HIS A 67 -5.60 15.87 -1.77
N PHE A 68 -5.84 14.98 -2.73
CA PHE A 68 -4.95 13.84 -3.01
C PHE A 68 -3.56 14.32 -3.44
N TRP A 69 -3.48 15.31 -4.33
CA TRP A 69 -2.22 15.87 -4.77
C TRP A 69 -1.44 16.52 -3.63
N ARG A 70 -2.12 17.27 -2.76
CA ARG A 70 -1.50 17.90 -1.59
C ARG A 70 -0.95 16.84 -0.64
N LEU A 71 -1.75 15.84 -0.26
CA LEU A 71 -1.29 14.79 0.65
C LEU A 71 -0.18 13.93 0.00
N GLY A 72 -0.35 13.51 -1.25
CA GLY A 72 0.60 12.66 -1.96
C GLY A 72 1.94 13.35 -2.20
N LYS A 73 1.92 14.63 -2.60
CA LYS A 73 3.13 15.42 -2.81
C LYS A 73 3.84 15.73 -1.49
N LEU A 74 3.10 16.18 -0.48
CA LEU A 74 3.69 16.65 0.78
C LEU A 74 4.23 15.49 1.62
N ALA A 75 3.41 14.46 1.85
CA ALA A 75 3.72 13.41 2.82
C ALA A 75 4.51 12.24 2.22
N VAL A 76 4.27 11.89 0.95
CA VAL A 76 4.86 10.69 0.34
C VAL A 76 6.01 11.06 -0.59
N HIS A 77 5.75 11.91 -1.58
CA HIS A 77 6.76 12.22 -2.60
C HIS A 77 8.00 12.88 -2.00
N THR A 78 7.87 13.76 -1.01
CA THR A 78 9.04 14.43 -0.40
C THR A 78 10.01 13.45 0.25
N HIS A 79 9.51 12.40 0.92
CA HIS A 79 10.33 11.48 1.70
C HIS A 79 10.69 10.20 0.93
N PHE A 80 9.87 9.76 0.00
CA PHE A 80 10.07 8.51 -0.74
C PHE A 80 10.48 8.73 -2.20
N TRP A 81 10.86 9.94 -2.59
CA TRP A 81 11.42 10.18 -3.92
C TRP A 81 12.80 9.54 -4.03
N GLY A 82 13.11 8.94 -5.19
CA GLY A 82 14.32 8.15 -5.42
C GLY A 82 15.63 8.85 -5.02
N LYS A 83 15.70 10.18 -5.08
CA LYS A 83 16.88 10.94 -4.64
C LYS A 83 17.11 10.89 -3.12
N VAL A 84 16.06 10.69 -2.33
CA VAL A 84 16.10 10.65 -0.86
C VAL A 84 16.27 9.21 -0.37
N VAL A 85 15.82 8.23 -1.14
CA VAL A 85 15.84 6.80 -0.76
C VAL A 85 17.25 6.32 -0.38
N ASP A 86 18.28 6.74 -1.12
CA ASP A 86 19.66 6.34 -0.86
C ASP A 86 20.16 6.82 0.52
N SER A 87 19.61 7.93 1.04
CA SER A 87 19.96 8.44 2.37
C SER A 87 19.51 7.53 3.51
N TYR A 88 18.61 6.58 3.26
CA TYR A 88 18.09 5.64 4.26
C TYR A 88 18.86 4.31 4.31
N ALA A 89 19.84 4.09 3.44
CA ALA A 89 20.73 2.92 3.48
C ALA A 89 21.32 2.62 4.87
N PRO A 90 21.83 3.60 5.66
CA PRO A 90 22.33 3.31 7.01
C PRO A 90 21.23 2.81 7.95
N ILE A 91 20.00 3.34 7.84
CA ILE A 91 18.86 2.91 8.67
C ILE A 91 18.50 1.46 8.36
N GLN A 92 18.42 1.12 7.07
CA GLN A 92 18.14 -0.25 6.63
C GLN A 92 19.21 -1.22 7.10
N THR A 93 20.49 -0.85 6.97
CA THR A 93 21.62 -1.69 7.39
C THR A 93 21.58 -1.98 8.88
N ASP A 94 21.32 -0.96 9.71
CA ASP A 94 21.20 -1.11 11.16
C ASP A 94 20.06 -2.06 11.53
N THR A 95 18.86 -1.83 11.00
CA THR A 95 17.69 -2.68 11.30
C THR A 95 17.79 -4.09 10.69
N THR A 96 18.57 -4.27 9.63
CA THR A 96 18.78 -5.60 9.01
C THR A 96 19.57 -6.52 9.95
N ARG A 97 20.50 -5.98 10.76
CA ARG A 97 21.27 -6.78 11.71
C ARG A 97 20.37 -7.47 12.73
N ASP A 98 19.43 -6.72 13.31
CA ASP A 98 18.47 -7.23 14.29
C ASP A 98 17.63 -8.37 13.69
N VAL A 99 17.20 -8.20 12.43
CA VAL A 99 16.36 -9.19 11.73
C VAL A 99 17.12 -10.47 11.41
N ILE A 100 18.40 -10.34 11.04
CA ILE A 100 19.26 -11.51 10.82
C ILE A 100 19.40 -12.30 12.12
N LEU A 101 19.64 -11.62 13.25
CA LEU A 101 19.71 -12.26 14.57
C LEU A 101 18.38 -12.94 14.93
N ASP A 102 17.26 -12.23 14.77
CA ASP A 102 15.92 -12.77 15.03
C ASP A 102 15.61 -14.03 14.22
N ILE A 103 16.02 -14.06 12.95
CA ILE A 103 15.85 -15.21 12.07
C ILE A 103 16.77 -16.36 12.48
N LEU A 104 18.00 -16.08 12.91
CA LEU A 104 18.95 -17.09 13.38
C LEU A 104 18.50 -17.74 14.69
N GLU A 105 17.93 -16.97 15.61
CA GLU A 105 17.42 -17.47 16.89
C GLU A 105 16.10 -18.23 16.72
N ASN A 106 15.21 -17.76 15.85
CA ASN A 106 13.92 -18.41 15.60
C ASN A 106 13.57 -18.45 14.11
N HIS A 107 14.04 -19.49 13.42
CA HIS A 107 13.78 -19.70 12.00
C HIS A 107 12.29 -19.80 11.64
N GLN A 108 11.45 -20.33 12.54
CA GLN A 108 10.01 -20.44 12.29
C GLN A 108 9.30 -19.08 12.36
N GLY A 109 9.88 -18.11 13.07
CA GLY A 109 9.37 -16.75 13.24
C GLY A 109 9.78 -15.74 12.16
N HIS A 110 10.39 -16.18 11.05
CA HIS A 110 10.96 -15.28 10.03
C HIS A 110 9.96 -14.26 9.44
N GLN A 111 8.68 -14.61 9.30
CA GLN A 111 7.66 -13.66 8.83
C GLN A 111 7.43 -12.52 9.83
N ALA A 112 7.40 -12.83 11.13
CA ALA A 112 7.28 -11.82 12.17
C ALA A 112 8.52 -10.92 12.21
N ALA A 113 9.71 -11.49 11.99
CA ALA A 113 10.96 -10.74 11.87
C ALA A 113 10.95 -9.78 10.65
N ALA A 114 10.48 -10.24 9.49
CA ALA A 114 10.33 -9.40 8.30
C ALA A 114 9.29 -8.27 8.51
N ASN A 115 8.18 -8.56 9.21
CA ASN A 115 7.20 -7.53 9.53
C ASN A 115 7.77 -6.49 10.50
N ARG A 116 8.54 -6.92 11.51
CA ARG A 116 9.23 -6.03 12.46
C ARG A 116 10.26 -5.15 11.77
N TYR A 117 11.03 -5.72 10.85
CA TYR A 117 11.97 -4.97 10.00
C TYR A 117 11.27 -3.81 9.29
N ALA A 118 10.22 -4.13 8.52
CA ALA A 118 9.50 -3.15 7.73
C ALA A 118 8.88 -2.06 8.60
N ALA A 119 8.30 -2.44 9.74
CA ALA A 119 7.74 -1.50 10.71
C ALA A 119 8.81 -0.58 11.33
N SER A 120 9.97 -1.11 11.70
CA SER A 120 11.06 -0.32 12.28
C SER A 120 11.65 0.66 11.27
N VAL A 121 11.93 0.20 10.04
CA VAL A 121 12.46 1.07 8.97
C VAL A 121 11.48 2.20 8.67
N ILE A 122 10.19 1.90 8.48
CA ILE A 122 9.23 2.95 8.14
C ILE A 122 9.07 3.95 9.28
N LEU A 123 9.01 3.52 10.54
CA LEU A 123 8.91 4.42 11.70
C LEU A 123 10.15 5.32 11.87
N ARG A 124 11.34 4.78 11.61
CA ARG A 124 12.59 5.56 11.62
C ARG A 124 12.63 6.57 10.48
N VAL A 125 12.17 6.19 9.30
CA VAL A 125 12.11 7.08 8.13
C VAL A 125 11.07 8.20 8.33
N THR A 126 9.87 7.87 8.82
CA THR A 126 8.76 8.84 8.88
C THR A 126 8.75 9.67 10.15
N TYR A 127 9.12 9.10 11.30
CA TYR A 127 9.00 9.74 12.61
C TYR A 127 10.33 9.86 13.35
N ARG A 128 11.44 9.38 12.78
CA ARG A 128 12.75 9.31 13.44
C ARG A 128 12.67 8.56 14.79
N LYS A 129 11.79 7.56 14.88
CA LYS A 129 11.56 6.77 16.08
C LYS A 129 12.02 5.34 15.87
N SER A 130 12.78 4.81 16.83
CA SER A 130 13.36 3.47 16.77
C SER A 130 12.55 2.39 17.50
N THR A 131 11.53 2.77 18.27
CA THR A 131 10.72 1.85 19.08
C THR A 131 9.25 1.87 18.65
N PRO A 132 8.53 0.73 18.73
CA PRO A 132 7.09 0.72 18.53
C PRO A 132 6.41 1.68 19.52
N THR A 133 5.36 2.35 19.06
CA THR A 133 4.61 3.30 19.89
C THR A 133 3.72 2.53 20.85
N THR A 134 4.11 2.54 22.13
CA THR A 134 3.26 2.24 23.27
C THR A 134 2.16 3.29 23.41
#